data_AF-C9D7R2-F1
#
_entry.id   AF-C9D7R2-F1
#
_cell.length_a   1.000
_cell.length_b   1.000
_cell.length_c   1.000
_cell.angle_alpha   90.00
_cell.angle_beta   90.00
_cell.angle_gamma   90.00
#
_symmetry.space_group_name_H-M   'P 1'
#
loop_
_entity.id
_entity.type
_entity.pdbx_description
1 polymer ?
#
loop_
_entity_poly.entity_id
_entity_poly.type
_entity_poly.pdbx_seq_one_letter_code
_entity_poly.pdbx_strand_id
1 'polypeptide(L)'
;MIPDVGFLVLLTGALFICIKAAPATTDVDPTFEGRIVMEGDILIREEQLTERNAIALENMRWPDATIVYKLTGWYALFPGDIKKAMRHIEENTCIKFKARSNEEGYVKIYKGEKESCFADIGYFASEQRLSLGSGCKIFGRILHEMGHTIGLFHEHTRPDRDNYITVHEDNIRPGSKRNYRKTPSYMTRVIGPFDYDSIMIYGETAGSRDPMHLKSMEANKPGVTLISSRYKDRLTDLDIKKINTLYNCPGKEKFS
;
A
#
# COMPACT_ATOMS: atom_id res chain seq x y z
N MET A 1 57.11 24.56 0.42
CA MET A 1 56.33 23.80 1.44
C MET A 1 54.85 24.07 1.23
N ILE A 2 54.23 23.42 0.25
CA ILE A 2 52.78 23.15 0.18
C ILE A 2 52.69 21.85 -0.63
N PRO A 3 52.16 20.75 -0.11
CA PRO A 3 52.07 19.49 -0.83
C PRO A 3 50.81 19.49 -1.70
N ASP A 4 50.99 19.41 -3.02
CA ASP A 4 49.90 19.11 -3.96
C ASP A 4 49.51 17.64 -3.81
N VAL A 5 48.29 17.42 -3.32
CA VAL A 5 47.67 16.11 -3.18
C VAL A 5 47.20 15.67 -4.57
N GLY A 6 48.01 14.81 -5.20
CA GLY A 6 47.69 14.19 -6.48
C GLY A 6 46.41 13.36 -6.40
N PHE A 7 45.44 13.74 -7.23
CA PHE A 7 44.26 12.93 -7.55
C PHE A 7 44.70 11.67 -8.30
N LEU A 8 44.76 10.53 -7.60
CA LEU A 8 44.95 9.22 -8.23
C LEU A 8 43.60 8.76 -8.81
N VAL A 9 43.46 8.89 -10.14
CA VAL A 9 42.35 8.29 -10.90
C VAL A 9 42.63 6.80 -11.04
N LEU A 10 42.03 5.98 -10.17
CA LEU A 10 42.02 4.52 -10.32
C LEU A 10 40.91 4.12 -11.29
N LEU A 11 41.28 4.01 -12.57
CA LEU A 11 40.57 3.23 -13.57
C LEU A 11 40.68 1.74 -13.21
N THR A 12 39.62 1.14 -12.69
CA THR A 12 39.51 -0.33 -12.63
C THR A 12 38.24 -0.80 -13.33
N GLY A 13 38.46 -1.37 -14.51
CA GLY A 13 37.63 -2.24 -15.33
C GLY A 13 36.16 -2.44 -14.97
N ALA A 14 35.28 -1.91 -15.82
CA ALA A 14 33.92 -2.41 -15.96
C ALA A 14 33.97 -3.83 -16.54
N LEU A 15 33.72 -4.83 -15.69
CA LEU A 15 33.49 -6.21 -16.12
C LEU A 15 32.17 -6.26 -16.89
N PHE A 16 32.25 -6.30 -18.23
CA PHE A 16 31.13 -6.62 -19.10
C PHE A 16 30.71 -8.08 -18.86
N ILE A 17 29.75 -8.31 -17.98
CA ILE A 17 28.97 -9.55 -18.02
C ILE A 17 27.88 -9.32 -19.07
N CYS A 18 28.03 -9.98 -20.22
CA CYS A 18 26.96 -10.21 -21.19
C CYS A 18 25.84 -11.00 -20.49
N ILE A 19 25.00 -10.32 -19.72
CA ILE A 19 23.74 -10.88 -19.27
C ILE A 19 22.88 -10.93 -20.52
N LYS A 20 22.74 -12.13 -21.11
CA LYS A 20 21.66 -12.44 -22.05
C LYS A 20 20.42 -11.74 -21.51
N ALA A 21 19.82 -10.86 -22.30
CA ALA A 21 18.59 -10.16 -21.95
C ALA A 21 17.69 -11.14 -21.21
N ALA A 22 17.46 -10.89 -19.92
CA ALA A 22 16.51 -11.70 -19.18
C ALA A 22 15.21 -11.69 -20.00
N PRO A 23 14.59 -12.85 -20.25
CA PRO A 23 13.37 -12.90 -21.04
C PRO A 23 12.37 -11.91 -20.43
N ALA A 24 11.62 -11.24 -21.31
CA ALA A 24 10.62 -10.25 -21.00
C ALA A 24 9.98 -10.56 -19.65
N THR A 25 10.10 -9.62 -18.71
CA THR A 25 9.59 -9.70 -17.34
C THR A 25 8.28 -10.47 -17.33
N THR A 26 8.26 -11.66 -16.75
CA THR A 26 7.03 -12.44 -16.69
C THR A 26 5.96 -11.57 -16.06
N ASP A 27 4.76 -11.53 -16.65
CA ASP A 27 3.61 -10.76 -16.19
C ASP A 27 3.11 -11.19 -14.79
N VAL A 28 3.86 -12.00 -14.06
CA VAL A 28 3.53 -12.53 -12.74
C VAL A 28 4.03 -11.56 -11.68
N ASP A 29 3.18 -11.27 -10.71
CA ASP A 29 3.56 -10.47 -9.54
C ASP A 29 4.66 -11.21 -8.75
N PRO A 30 5.70 -10.51 -8.26
CA PRO A 30 6.80 -11.15 -7.57
C PRO A 30 6.33 -11.66 -6.20
N THR A 31 7.11 -12.56 -5.61
CA THR A 31 6.82 -13.06 -4.27
C THR A 31 7.79 -12.53 -3.22
N PHE A 32 7.30 -12.37 -1.99
CA PHE A 32 8.07 -12.03 -0.81
C PHE A 32 7.62 -12.92 0.35
N GLU A 33 8.53 -13.75 0.86
CA GLU A 33 8.28 -14.67 1.99
C GLU A 33 7.01 -15.52 1.81
N GLY A 34 6.82 -16.08 0.61
CA GLY A 34 5.68 -16.94 0.26
C GLY A 34 4.36 -16.20 0.01
N ARG A 35 4.39 -14.86 -0.12
CA ARG A 35 3.23 -14.03 -0.49
C ARG A 35 3.45 -13.40 -1.85
N ILE A 36 2.38 -13.14 -2.58
CA ILE A 36 2.40 -12.35 -3.81
C ILE A 36 2.43 -10.87 -3.41
N VAL A 37 3.28 -10.09 -4.08
CA VAL A 37 3.37 -8.64 -3.92
C VAL A 37 2.53 -7.98 -5.03
N MET A 38 1.28 -7.69 -4.69
CA MET A 38 0.35 -6.98 -5.57
C MET A 38 0.49 -5.47 -5.41
N GLU A 39 0.17 -4.74 -6.48
CA GLU A 39 0.01 -3.28 -6.49
C GLU A 39 1.23 -2.46 -6.01
N GLY A 40 2.35 -3.11 -5.68
CA GLY A 40 3.62 -2.52 -5.26
C GLY A 40 3.92 -2.62 -3.76
N ASP A 41 2.89 -2.64 -2.91
CA ASP A 41 2.97 -2.59 -1.44
C ASP A 41 1.92 -3.47 -0.73
N ILE A 42 1.11 -4.22 -1.48
CA ILE A 42 0.13 -5.17 -0.92
C ILE A 42 0.73 -6.56 -0.92
N LEU A 43 0.79 -7.20 0.25
CA LEU A 43 1.05 -8.63 0.34
C LEU A 43 -0.26 -9.41 0.40
N ILE A 44 -0.35 -10.47 -0.41
CA ILE A 44 -1.48 -11.38 -0.39
C ILE A 44 -0.99 -12.83 -0.46
N ARG A 45 -1.66 -13.72 0.24
CA ARG A 45 -1.38 -15.15 0.18
C ARG A 45 -2.17 -15.80 -0.97
N GLU A 46 -1.62 -16.83 -1.58
CA GLU A 46 -2.31 -17.54 -2.68
C GLU A 46 -3.66 -18.11 -2.23
N GLU A 47 -3.78 -18.55 -0.97
CA GLU A 47 -5.03 -19.04 -0.39
C GLU A 47 -6.14 -17.98 -0.33
N GLN A 48 -5.78 -16.69 -0.35
CA GLN A 48 -6.74 -15.58 -0.40
C GLN A 48 -7.24 -15.31 -1.83
N LEU A 49 -6.55 -15.79 -2.87
CA LEU A 49 -6.86 -15.51 -4.28
C LEU A 49 -7.86 -16.48 -4.93
N THR A 50 -8.24 -17.57 -4.27
CA THR A 50 -9.06 -18.60 -4.91
C THR A 50 -10.43 -18.05 -5.35
N GLU A 51 -10.79 -18.20 -6.63
CA GLU A 51 -12.08 -17.77 -7.19
C GLU A 51 -13.30 -18.32 -6.43
N ARG A 52 -13.15 -19.48 -5.77
CA ARG A 52 -14.21 -20.07 -4.92
C ARG A 52 -14.64 -19.17 -3.77
N ASN A 53 -13.79 -18.19 -3.42
CA ASN A 53 -14.07 -17.15 -2.44
C ASN A 53 -14.40 -15.82 -3.15
N ALA A 54 -15.38 -15.80 -4.05
CA ALA A 54 -15.89 -14.56 -4.68
C ALA A 54 -16.35 -13.47 -3.68
N ILE A 55 -16.36 -13.80 -2.38
CA ILE A 55 -16.56 -12.95 -1.21
C ILE A 55 -15.21 -12.56 -0.57
N ALA A 56 -14.13 -12.45 -1.36
CA ALA A 56 -12.76 -12.31 -0.86
C ALA A 56 -12.63 -11.17 0.16
N LEU A 57 -13.21 -10.00 -0.13
CA LEU A 57 -13.19 -8.87 0.81
C LEU A 57 -13.87 -9.16 2.14
N GLU A 58 -15.05 -9.81 2.17
CA GLU A 58 -15.75 -10.01 3.44
C GLU A 58 -15.08 -11.09 4.29
N ASN A 59 -14.46 -12.09 3.64
CA ASN A 59 -13.66 -13.14 4.27
C ASN A 59 -12.30 -12.63 4.77
N MET A 60 -11.80 -11.54 4.19
CA MET A 60 -10.57 -10.85 4.62
C MET A 60 -10.83 -9.79 5.68
N ARG A 61 -12.03 -9.68 6.26
CA ARG A 61 -12.28 -8.75 7.38
C ARG A 61 -11.68 -9.27 8.66
N TRP A 62 -11.14 -8.35 9.47
CA TRP A 62 -10.79 -8.65 10.85
C TRP A 62 -12.04 -9.02 11.66
N PRO A 63 -12.00 -10.12 12.43
CA PRO A 63 -13.10 -10.48 13.34
C PRO A 63 -13.48 -9.30 14.24
N ASP A 64 -14.78 -9.05 14.38
CA ASP A 64 -15.32 -7.97 15.23
C ASP A 64 -14.73 -6.58 14.95
N ALA A 65 -14.29 -6.32 13.72
CA ALA A 65 -13.59 -5.09 13.34
C ALA A 65 -12.33 -4.81 14.20
N THR A 66 -11.73 -5.84 14.79
CA THR A 66 -10.64 -5.71 15.75
C THR A 66 -9.32 -6.17 15.15
N ILE A 67 -8.43 -5.20 14.87
CA ILE A 67 -7.07 -5.45 14.41
C ILE A 67 -6.19 -5.76 15.61
N VAL A 68 -5.75 -7.02 15.72
CA VAL A 68 -4.79 -7.43 16.74
C VAL A 68 -3.39 -7.12 16.25
N TYR A 69 -2.62 -6.29 16.97
CA TYR A 69 -1.29 -5.86 16.55
C TYR A 69 -0.20 -6.20 17.57
N LYS A 70 1.03 -6.38 17.07
CA LYS A 70 2.24 -6.48 17.88
C LYS A 70 3.28 -5.51 17.35
N LEU A 71 3.65 -4.52 18.16
CA LEU A 71 4.77 -3.61 17.83
C LEU A 71 6.09 -4.32 18.15
N THR A 72 7.08 -4.14 17.28
CA THR A 72 8.41 -4.77 17.46
C THR A 72 9.54 -3.78 17.18
N GLY A 73 10.72 -4.06 17.74
CA GLY A 73 11.92 -3.25 17.56
C GLY A 73 11.69 -1.76 17.85
N TRP A 74 12.04 -0.90 16.89
CA TRP A 74 11.85 0.55 17.01
C TRP A 74 10.44 0.95 17.39
N TYR A 75 9.40 0.33 16.80
CA TYR A 75 8.02 0.73 17.06
C TYR A 75 7.50 0.26 18.42
N ALA A 76 8.13 -0.73 19.05
CA ALA A 76 7.85 -1.05 20.45
C ALA A 76 8.37 0.03 21.40
N LEU A 77 9.52 0.65 21.08
CA LEU A 77 10.15 1.72 21.87
C LEU A 77 9.53 3.10 21.61
N PHE A 78 9.14 3.37 20.35
CA PHE A 78 8.63 4.67 19.91
C PHE A 78 7.29 4.52 19.16
N PRO A 79 6.20 4.19 19.87
CA PRO A 79 4.92 3.86 19.25
C PRO A 79 4.09 5.09 18.84
N GLY A 80 4.56 6.31 19.11
CA GLY A 80 3.77 7.55 19.04
C GLY A 80 3.02 7.75 17.73
N ASP A 81 3.72 7.67 16.60
CA ASP A 81 3.13 7.89 15.27
C ASP A 81 2.11 6.80 14.91
N ILE A 82 2.44 5.53 15.22
CA ILE A 82 1.55 4.37 15.01
C ILE A 82 0.28 4.54 15.83
N LYS A 83 0.41 4.91 17.11
CA LYS A 83 -0.71 5.11 18.03
C LYS A 83 -1.57 6.31 17.64
N LYS A 84 -0.98 7.36 17.07
CA LYS A 84 -1.72 8.51 16.53
C LYS A 84 -2.59 8.08 15.34
N ALA A 85 -2.04 7.30 14.42
CA ALA A 85 -2.79 6.77 13.27
C ALA A 85 -3.90 5.80 13.70
N MET A 86 -3.64 4.90 14.65
CA MET A 86 -4.65 4.02 15.24
C MET A 86 -5.83 4.80 15.83
N ARG A 87 -5.55 5.83 16.64
CA ARG A 87 -6.61 6.68 17.22
C ARG A 87 -7.45 7.38 16.16
N HIS A 88 -6.81 7.94 15.12
CA HIS A 88 -7.53 8.58 14.00
C HIS A 88 -8.53 7.61 13.37
N ILE A 89 -8.15 6.35 13.15
CA ILE A 89 -9.04 5.32 12.60
C ILE A 89 -10.15 4.97 13.60
N GLU A 90 -9.84 4.77 14.88
CA GLU A 90 -10.80 4.41 15.94
C GLU A 90 -11.85 5.49 16.22
N GLU A 91 -11.48 6.76 16.06
CA GLU A 91 -12.38 7.91 16.24
C GLU A 91 -13.41 7.99 15.11
N ASN A 92 -12.99 7.68 13.88
CA ASN A 92 -13.81 7.86 12.69
C ASN A 92 -14.60 6.60 12.26
N THR A 93 -14.18 5.41 12.72
CA THR A 93 -14.77 4.13 12.29
C THR A 93 -15.20 3.27 13.48
N CYS A 94 -15.64 2.02 13.22
CA CYS A 94 -15.80 1.01 14.28
C CYS A 94 -14.57 0.12 14.47
N ILE A 95 -13.52 0.30 13.66
CA ILE A 95 -12.27 -0.46 13.81
C ILE A 95 -11.69 -0.23 15.20
N LYS A 96 -11.15 -1.28 15.81
CA LYS A 96 -10.44 -1.25 17.10
C LYS A 96 -9.06 -1.86 16.97
N PHE A 97 -8.09 -1.32 17.70
CA PHE A 97 -6.74 -1.89 17.76
C PHE A 97 -6.49 -2.53 19.13
N LYS A 98 -6.24 -3.84 19.13
CA LYS A 98 -5.93 -4.60 20.34
C LYS A 98 -4.47 -5.03 20.34
N ALA A 99 -3.74 -4.79 21.44
CA ALA A 99 -2.40 -5.35 21.57
C ALA A 99 -2.50 -6.88 21.67
N ARG A 100 -1.70 -7.60 20.88
CA ARG A 100 -1.66 -9.06 20.89
C ARG A 100 -1.29 -9.61 22.28
N SER A 101 -2.05 -10.60 22.75
CA SER A 101 -1.68 -11.46 23.87
C SER A 101 -1.21 -12.83 23.38
N ASN A 102 -2.12 -13.60 22.76
CA ASN A 102 -1.95 -15.00 22.37
C ASN A 102 -2.68 -15.37 21.08
N GLU A 103 -3.28 -14.39 20.40
CA GLU A 103 -4.01 -14.59 19.15
C GLU A 103 -3.07 -15.10 18.05
N GLU A 104 -3.58 -16.03 17.24
CA GLU A 104 -2.85 -16.60 16.11
C GLU A 104 -2.80 -15.64 14.93
N GLY A 105 -3.95 -15.06 14.56
CA GLY A 105 -4.06 -14.00 13.56
C GLY A 105 -3.77 -12.63 14.17
N TYR A 106 -2.68 -11.98 13.73
CA TYR A 106 -2.28 -10.66 14.19
C TYR A 106 -1.34 -9.98 13.19
N VAL A 107 -1.29 -8.65 13.23
CA VAL A 107 -0.37 -7.85 12.42
C VAL A 107 0.88 -7.48 13.23
N LYS A 108 2.04 -7.94 12.76
CA LYS A 108 3.34 -7.52 13.27
C LYS A 108 3.75 -6.22 12.60
N ILE A 109 3.88 -5.16 13.41
CA ILE A 109 4.32 -3.83 12.96
C ILE A 109 5.81 -3.69 13.28
N TYR A 110 6.62 -3.49 12.25
CA TYR A 110 8.08 -3.46 12.38
C TYR A 110 8.72 -2.46 11.43
N LYS A 111 9.96 -2.07 11.74
CA LYS A 111 10.77 -1.21 10.88
C LYS A 111 11.30 -2.04 9.71
N GLY A 112 10.76 -1.78 8.52
CA GLY A 112 11.22 -2.38 7.27
C GLY A 112 12.64 -1.98 6.87
N GLU A 113 13.15 -2.64 5.84
CA GLU A 113 14.43 -2.27 5.23
C GLU A 113 14.29 -1.01 4.36
N LYS A 114 15.28 -0.13 4.44
CA LYS A 114 15.34 1.10 3.63
C LYS A 114 14.02 1.89 3.72
N GLU A 115 13.56 2.42 2.60
CA GLU A 115 12.38 3.28 2.47
C GLU A 115 11.07 2.52 2.16
N SER A 116 11.07 1.18 2.17
CA SER A 116 9.90 0.41 1.72
C SER A 116 8.78 0.38 2.76
N CYS A 117 7.55 0.53 2.26
CA CYS A 117 6.30 0.38 3.01
C CYS A 117 5.51 -0.74 2.33
N PHE A 118 4.93 -1.64 3.12
CA PHE A 118 4.00 -2.66 2.61
C PHE A 118 3.21 -3.29 3.76
N ALA A 119 2.06 -3.87 3.45
CA ALA A 119 1.26 -4.60 4.41
C ALA A 119 0.54 -5.80 3.79
N ASP A 120 0.33 -6.86 4.59
CA ASP A 120 -0.65 -7.90 4.26
C ASP A 120 -2.06 -7.30 4.23
N ILE A 121 -2.83 -7.62 3.18
CA ILE A 121 -4.20 -7.12 3.06
C ILE A 121 -5.17 -7.88 3.96
N GLY A 122 -6.00 -7.11 4.68
CA GLY A 122 -7.11 -7.63 5.48
C GLY A 122 -6.66 -8.52 6.63
N TYR A 123 -7.42 -9.58 6.90
CA TYR A 123 -7.18 -10.58 7.93
C TYR A 123 -6.88 -11.94 7.32
N PHE A 124 -5.92 -12.61 7.92
CA PHE A 124 -5.65 -14.01 7.71
C PHE A 124 -5.29 -14.64 9.06
N ALA A 125 -5.73 -15.87 9.31
CA ALA A 125 -5.57 -16.54 10.60
C ALA A 125 -4.13 -17.01 10.89
N SER A 126 -3.14 -16.13 10.73
CA SER A 126 -1.74 -16.31 11.14
C SER A 126 -1.03 -14.95 11.23
N GLU A 127 0.28 -14.94 11.50
CA GLU A 127 1.07 -13.70 11.48
C GLU A 127 1.02 -13.01 10.11
N GLN A 128 0.60 -11.75 10.15
CA GLN A 128 0.56 -10.79 9.05
C GLN A 128 1.58 -9.66 9.30
N ARG A 129 1.97 -8.94 8.26
CA ARG A 129 3.02 -7.93 8.28
C ARG A 129 2.45 -6.55 8.00
N LEU A 130 3.00 -5.57 8.71
CA LEU A 130 2.92 -4.16 8.36
C LEU A 130 4.34 -3.60 8.52
N SER A 131 5.02 -3.45 7.39
CA SER A 131 6.39 -2.98 7.31
C SER A 131 6.41 -1.48 7.08
N LEU A 132 7.05 -0.76 8.00
CA LEU A 132 7.21 0.69 7.92
C LEU A 132 8.70 1.02 7.97
N GLY A 133 9.35 1.05 6.80
CA GLY A 133 10.73 1.53 6.62
C GLY A 133 10.91 3.01 7.01
N SER A 134 12.13 3.52 6.85
CA SER A 134 12.46 4.92 7.23
C SER A 134 11.58 5.95 6.53
N GLY A 135 11.20 5.70 5.28
CA GLY A 135 10.33 6.58 4.50
C GLY A 135 8.86 6.54 4.89
N CYS A 136 8.44 5.58 5.72
CA CYS A 136 7.04 5.33 6.03
C CYS A 136 6.59 5.99 7.33
N LYS A 137 7.52 6.63 8.08
CA LYS A 137 7.25 7.33 9.34
C LYS A 137 6.55 8.68 9.14
N ILE A 138 5.61 8.73 8.20
CA ILE A 138 4.80 9.90 7.86
C ILE A 138 3.36 9.51 8.09
N PHE A 139 2.59 10.36 8.77
CA PHE A 139 1.24 10.04 9.22
C PHE A 139 0.35 9.45 8.11
N GLY A 140 0.26 10.11 6.95
CA GLY A 140 -0.55 9.61 5.84
C GLY A 140 -0.05 8.30 5.20
N ARG A 141 1.26 8.01 5.23
CA ARG A 141 1.79 6.69 4.81
C ARG A 141 1.43 5.60 5.83
N ILE A 142 1.48 5.90 7.13
CA ILE A 142 1.04 4.94 8.16
C ILE A 142 -0.45 4.63 7.98
N LEU A 143 -1.29 5.64 7.73
CA LEU A 143 -2.70 5.43 7.42
C LEU A 143 -2.92 4.59 6.16
N HIS A 144 -2.10 4.78 5.11
CA HIS A 144 -2.15 4.00 3.88
C HIS A 144 -1.90 2.50 4.15
N GLU A 145 -0.79 2.17 4.82
CA GLU A 145 -0.48 0.76 5.15
C GLU A 145 -1.50 0.14 6.12
N MET A 146 -2.06 0.95 7.03
CA MET A 146 -3.18 0.51 7.87
C MET A 146 -4.45 0.30 7.05
N GLY A 147 -4.67 1.06 5.98
CA GLY A 147 -5.76 0.84 5.03
C GLY A 147 -5.69 -0.52 4.36
N HIS A 148 -4.50 -0.94 3.90
CA HIS A 148 -4.27 -2.31 3.43
C HIS A 148 -4.55 -3.34 4.54
N THR A 149 -4.02 -3.12 5.74
CA THR A 149 -4.29 -4.00 6.90
C THR A 149 -5.79 -4.13 7.19
N ILE A 150 -6.57 -3.06 7.01
CA ILE A 150 -8.05 -3.07 7.15
C ILE A 150 -8.72 -3.91 6.06
N GLY A 151 -8.11 -4.03 4.88
CA GLY A 151 -8.65 -4.76 3.73
C GLY A 151 -8.92 -3.89 2.50
N LEU A 152 -8.32 -2.69 2.40
CA LEU A 152 -8.49 -1.81 1.25
C LEU A 152 -7.39 -2.04 0.21
N PHE A 153 -7.79 -2.18 -1.05
CA PHE A 153 -6.89 -2.06 -2.21
C PHE A 153 -6.67 -0.58 -2.56
N HIS A 154 -5.76 -0.30 -3.50
CA HIS A 154 -5.60 1.08 -3.95
C HIS A 154 -6.83 1.62 -4.69
N GLU A 155 -7.04 2.94 -4.59
CA GLU A 155 -8.15 3.58 -5.30
C GLU A 155 -7.93 3.56 -6.83
N HIS A 156 -6.68 3.70 -7.26
CA HIS A 156 -6.31 3.70 -8.68
C HIS A 156 -6.24 2.31 -9.33
N THR A 157 -6.53 1.24 -8.60
CA THR A 157 -6.59 -0.14 -9.12
C THR A 157 -8.03 -0.65 -9.22
N ARG A 158 -9.02 0.17 -8.86
CA ARG A 158 -10.44 -0.18 -8.98
C ARG A 158 -10.83 -0.67 -10.39
N PRO A 159 -11.79 -1.62 -10.50
CA PRO A 159 -12.30 -2.09 -11.79
C PRO A 159 -12.87 -0.98 -12.69
N ASP A 160 -13.44 0.07 -12.08
CA ASP A 160 -14.09 1.20 -12.76
C ASP A 160 -13.20 2.45 -12.91
N ARG A 161 -11.91 2.36 -12.56
CA ARG A 161 -11.00 3.52 -12.49
C ARG A 161 -10.88 4.32 -13.79
N ASP A 162 -11.03 3.67 -14.95
CA ASP A 162 -10.75 4.29 -16.25
C ASP A 162 -11.79 5.39 -16.59
N ASN A 163 -12.90 5.43 -15.84
CA ASN A 163 -13.87 6.53 -15.89
C ASN A 163 -13.37 7.80 -15.17
N TYR A 164 -12.37 7.68 -14.30
CA TYR A 164 -11.95 8.74 -13.36
C TYR A 164 -10.51 9.17 -13.57
N ILE A 165 -9.62 8.25 -13.96
CA ILE A 165 -8.20 8.52 -14.17
C ILE A 165 -7.74 7.95 -15.51
N THR A 166 -6.66 8.54 -16.03
CA THR A 166 -5.91 8.00 -17.17
C THR A 166 -4.57 7.50 -16.66
N VAL A 167 -4.21 6.26 -16.97
CA VAL A 167 -2.90 5.66 -16.66
C VAL A 167 -2.02 5.76 -17.90
N HIS A 168 -0.87 6.43 -17.77
CA HIS A 168 0.10 6.65 -18.84
C HIS A 168 1.16 5.55 -18.82
N GLU A 169 0.83 4.36 -19.31
CA GLU A 169 1.71 3.19 -19.19
C GLU A 169 3.12 3.40 -19.73
N ASP A 170 3.28 4.19 -20.80
CA ASP A 170 4.59 4.50 -21.39
C ASP A 170 5.48 5.35 -20.48
N ASN A 171 4.89 6.07 -19.53
CA ASN A 171 5.59 6.88 -18.54
C ASN A 171 6.03 6.05 -17.32
N ILE A 172 5.55 4.82 -17.17
CA ILE A 172 5.79 3.97 -16.01
C ILE A 172 7.04 3.12 -16.23
N ARG A 173 7.87 2.97 -15.20
CA ARG A 173 9.02 2.05 -15.23
C ARG A 173 8.54 0.63 -15.53
N PRO A 174 9.24 -0.15 -16.39
CA PRO A 174 8.80 -1.51 -16.73
C PRO A 174 8.44 -2.39 -15.52
N GLY A 175 9.27 -2.38 -14.47
CA GLY A 175 9.02 -3.15 -13.24
C GLY A 175 7.88 -2.65 -12.35
N SER A 176 7.31 -1.47 -12.64
CA SER A 176 6.21 -0.86 -11.90
C SER A 176 4.88 -0.90 -12.66
N LYS A 177 4.86 -1.27 -13.95
CA LYS A 177 3.62 -1.32 -14.75
C LYS A 177 2.54 -2.20 -14.12
N ARG A 178 2.92 -3.35 -13.56
CA ARG A 178 2.00 -4.27 -12.88
C ARG A 178 1.26 -3.64 -11.69
N ASN A 179 1.88 -2.65 -11.03
CA ASN A 179 1.27 -1.98 -9.88
C ASN A 179 0.01 -1.19 -10.28
N TYR A 180 -0.12 -0.88 -11.57
CA TYR A 180 -1.24 -0.19 -12.16
C TYR A 180 -2.23 -1.13 -12.83
N ARG A 181 -2.19 -2.45 -12.59
CA ARG A 181 -3.25 -3.35 -13.09
C ARG A 181 -4.52 -3.14 -12.28
N LYS A 182 -5.68 -3.36 -12.91
CA LYS A 182 -6.95 -3.32 -12.19
C LYS A 182 -7.06 -4.55 -11.30
N THR A 183 -7.42 -4.36 -10.04
CA THR A 183 -7.76 -5.44 -9.13
C THR A 183 -8.98 -6.19 -9.71
N PRO A 184 -8.92 -7.52 -9.85
CA PRO A 184 -10.05 -8.29 -10.36
C PRO A 184 -11.31 -8.12 -9.50
N SER A 185 -12.49 -8.06 -10.13
CA SER A 185 -13.77 -7.84 -9.44
C SER A 185 -14.17 -8.95 -8.46
N TYR A 186 -13.55 -10.13 -8.53
CA TYR A 186 -13.77 -11.19 -7.54
C TYR A 186 -12.95 -10.98 -6.26
N MET A 187 -11.89 -10.16 -6.32
CA MET A 187 -11.04 -9.84 -5.16
C MET A 187 -11.50 -8.59 -4.44
N THR A 188 -12.09 -7.65 -5.16
CA THR A 188 -12.51 -6.35 -4.64
C THR A 188 -13.91 -5.98 -5.08
N ARG A 189 -14.61 -5.21 -4.24
CA ARG A 189 -15.93 -4.64 -4.51
C ARG A 189 -15.78 -3.13 -4.62
N VAL A 190 -16.43 -2.54 -5.62
CA VAL A 190 -16.59 -1.09 -5.68
C VAL A 190 -17.49 -0.62 -4.54
N ILE A 191 -16.92 0.15 -3.62
CA ILE A 191 -17.63 0.72 -2.46
C ILE A 191 -17.61 2.24 -2.59
N GLY A 192 -18.76 2.82 -2.92
CA GLY A 192 -18.93 4.27 -3.06
C GLY A 192 -18.26 4.86 -4.31
N PRO A 193 -18.34 6.20 -4.47
CA PRO A 193 -17.75 6.91 -5.59
C PRO A 193 -16.21 6.83 -5.55
N PHE A 194 -15.58 7.14 -6.68
CA PHE A 194 -14.13 7.28 -6.76
C PHE A 194 -13.66 8.49 -5.96
N ASP A 195 -12.66 8.30 -5.11
CA ASP A 195 -12.11 9.36 -4.27
C ASP A 195 -10.69 9.75 -4.72
N TYR A 196 -10.60 10.84 -5.49
CA TYR A 196 -9.34 11.42 -5.96
C TYR A 196 -8.38 11.82 -4.84
N ASP A 197 -8.90 12.07 -3.64
CA ASP A 197 -8.15 12.44 -2.45
C ASP A 197 -8.02 11.30 -1.44
N SER A 198 -8.41 10.07 -1.80
CA SER A 198 -8.31 8.90 -0.93
C SER A 198 -6.90 8.70 -0.39
N ILE A 199 -6.78 8.31 0.88
CA ILE A 199 -5.50 7.88 1.43
C ILE A 199 -4.88 6.72 0.64
N MET A 200 -5.71 5.93 -0.07
CA MET A 200 -5.35 4.74 -0.83
C MET A 200 -5.00 5.02 -2.30
N ILE A 201 -4.89 6.28 -2.74
CA ILE A 201 -4.49 6.62 -4.11
C ILE A 201 -2.98 6.94 -4.21
N TYR A 202 -2.37 6.51 -5.31
CA TYR A 202 -1.01 6.93 -5.65
C TYR A 202 -0.96 8.41 -6.07
N GLY A 203 0.22 9.02 -5.95
CA GLY A 203 0.46 10.34 -6.54
C GLY A 203 0.71 10.23 -8.04
N GLU A 204 0.49 11.31 -8.78
CA GLU A 204 0.58 11.32 -10.26
C GLU A 204 1.88 10.76 -10.84
N THR A 205 2.99 10.85 -10.12
CA THR A 205 4.34 10.43 -10.60
C THR A 205 4.85 9.13 -9.95
N ALA A 206 4.02 8.42 -9.19
CA ALA A 206 4.42 7.17 -8.53
C ALA A 206 4.89 6.13 -9.57
N GLY A 207 6.06 5.51 -9.38
CA GLY A 207 6.59 4.54 -10.35
C GLY A 207 6.96 5.12 -11.72
N SER A 208 6.95 6.44 -11.90
CA SER A 208 7.32 7.09 -13.16
C SER A 208 8.80 6.84 -13.49
N ARG A 209 9.10 6.68 -14.78
CA ARG A 209 10.48 6.59 -15.29
C ARG A 209 11.23 7.91 -15.19
N ASP A 210 10.49 9.02 -15.19
CA ASP A 210 11.01 10.38 -15.00
C ASP A 210 10.00 11.22 -14.20
N PRO A 211 10.00 11.10 -12.85
CA PRO A 211 8.98 11.73 -12.01
C PRO A 211 9.05 13.26 -11.98
N MET A 212 10.08 13.88 -12.57
CA MET A 212 10.16 15.34 -12.70
C MET A 212 9.37 15.87 -13.89
N HIS A 213 9.14 15.04 -14.92
CA HIS A 213 8.54 15.48 -16.19
C HIS A 213 7.36 14.62 -16.65
N LEU A 214 7.23 13.38 -16.15
CA LEU A 214 6.24 12.41 -16.61
C LEU A 214 5.35 11.94 -15.46
N LYS A 215 4.04 12.14 -15.64
CA LYS A 215 3.00 11.52 -14.81
C LYS A 215 2.77 10.08 -15.24
N SER A 216 2.73 9.17 -14.28
CA SER A 216 2.27 7.78 -14.44
C SER A 216 0.76 7.69 -14.57
N MET A 217 0.03 8.62 -13.95
CA MET A 217 -1.42 8.73 -14.06
C MET A 217 -1.89 10.15 -13.73
N GLU A 218 -3.09 10.50 -14.15
CA GLU A 218 -3.74 11.76 -13.80
C GLU A 218 -5.26 11.63 -13.73
N ALA A 219 -5.90 12.59 -13.06
CA ALA A 219 -7.35 12.67 -13.01
C ALA A 219 -7.93 13.12 -14.35
N ASN A 220 -8.99 12.45 -14.81
CA ASN A 220 -9.77 12.88 -15.97
C ASN A 220 -10.57 14.14 -15.66
N LYS A 221 -10.86 14.40 -14.38
CA LYS A 221 -11.55 15.60 -13.92
C LYS A 221 -10.60 16.81 -13.99
N PRO A 222 -10.92 17.86 -14.78
CA PRO A 222 -10.07 19.04 -14.90
C PRO A 222 -9.80 19.72 -13.55
N GLY A 223 -8.56 20.15 -13.34
CA GLY A 223 -8.14 20.87 -12.13
C GLY A 223 -7.93 20.00 -10.89
N VAL A 224 -8.11 18.68 -10.98
CA VAL A 224 -7.82 17.74 -9.90
C VAL A 224 -6.41 17.18 -10.05
N THR A 225 -5.65 17.17 -8.95
CA THR A 225 -4.30 16.62 -8.89
C THR A 225 -4.28 15.44 -7.93
N LEU A 226 -3.74 14.30 -8.36
CA LEU A 226 -3.61 13.13 -7.50
C LEU A 226 -2.40 13.26 -6.57
N ILE A 227 -2.66 13.49 -5.28
CA ILE A 227 -1.62 13.73 -4.29
C ILE A 227 -1.27 12.42 -3.58
N SER A 228 0.04 12.17 -3.41
CA SER A 228 0.54 11.02 -2.64
C SER A 228 0.14 11.10 -1.17
N SER A 229 -0.18 9.95 -0.56
CA SER A 229 -0.47 9.80 0.87
C SER A 229 0.54 10.46 1.81
N ARG A 230 1.81 10.63 1.40
CA ARG A 230 2.85 11.34 2.17
C ARG A 230 2.50 12.79 2.53
N TYR A 231 1.57 13.42 1.80
CA TYR A 231 1.15 14.81 2.01
C TYR A 231 -0.25 14.91 2.65
N LYS A 232 -0.86 13.79 3.02
CA LYS A 232 -2.19 13.73 3.61
C LYS A 232 -2.11 13.58 5.13
N ASP A 233 -3.04 14.23 5.83
CA ASP A 233 -3.05 14.33 7.30
C ASP A 233 -4.26 13.63 7.94
N ARG A 234 -5.09 12.95 7.14
CA ARG A 234 -6.33 12.27 7.57
C ARG A 234 -6.82 11.27 6.51
N LEU A 235 -7.76 10.43 6.92
CA LEU A 235 -8.70 9.75 6.03
C LEU A 235 -9.73 10.76 5.51
N THR A 236 -10.14 10.66 4.25
CA THR A 236 -11.27 11.45 3.74
C THR A 236 -12.60 10.91 4.30
N ASP A 237 -13.67 11.69 4.16
CA ASP A 237 -15.03 11.22 4.51
C ASP A 237 -15.43 9.98 3.69
N LEU A 238 -14.96 9.88 2.45
CA LEU A 238 -15.23 8.73 1.57
C LEU A 238 -14.42 7.50 2.01
N ASP A 239 -13.15 7.66 2.42
CA ASP A 239 -12.37 6.59 3.03
C ASP A 239 -13.05 6.05 4.30
N ILE A 240 -13.51 6.95 5.17
CA ILE A 240 -14.21 6.61 6.42
C ILE A 240 -15.51 5.85 6.12
N LYS A 241 -16.35 6.35 5.21
CA LYS A 241 -17.60 5.67 4.80
C LYS A 241 -17.32 4.32 4.15
N LYS A 242 -16.24 4.21 3.37
CA LYS A 242 -15.82 2.95 2.74
C LYS A 242 -15.46 1.89 3.79
N ILE A 243 -14.67 2.25 4.80
CA ILE A 243 -14.34 1.35 5.93
C ILE A 243 -15.61 0.99 6.69
N ASN A 244 -16.47 1.96 6.99
CA ASN A 244 -17.71 1.73 7.71
C ASN A 244 -18.67 0.80 6.94
N THR A 245 -18.75 0.92 5.62
CA THR A 245 -19.52 0.02 4.77
C THR A 245 -18.91 -1.38 4.76
N LEU A 246 -17.59 -1.50 4.61
CA LEU A 246 -16.89 -2.78 4.59
C LEU A 246 -17.11 -3.59 5.87
N TYR A 247 -17.00 -2.94 7.04
CA TYR A 247 -17.19 -3.57 8.35
C TYR A 247 -18.63 -3.52 8.87
N ASN A 248 -19.57 -3.00 8.09
CA ASN A 248 -20.95 -2.75 8.51
C ASN A 248 -21.04 -2.06 9.89
N CYS A 249 -20.25 -1.01 10.09
CA CYS A 249 -20.11 -0.36 11.39
C CYS A 249 -21.48 0.12 11.95
N PRO A 250 -21.84 -0.25 13.20
CA PRO A 250 -23.09 0.20 13.81
C PRO A 250 -23.09 1.71 14.09
N GLY A 251 -24.19 2.39 13.78
CA GLY A 251 -24.37 3.82 14.07
C GLY A 251 -23.43 4.77 13.32
N LYS A 252 -22.66 4.28 12.35
CA LYS A 252 -21.75 5.08 11.51
C LYS A 252 -22.35 5.27 10.12
N GLU A 253 -22.01 6.39 9.47
CA GLU A 253 -22.37 6.63 8.07
C GLU A 253 -21.70 5.60 7.15
N LYS A 254 -22.49 5.10 6.19
CA LYS A 254 -22.13 4.05 5.24
C LYS A 254 -22.69 4.42 3.87
N PHE A 255 -22.05 3.94 2.81
CA PHE A 255 -22.71 3.85 1.51
C PHE A 255 -23.83 2.81 1.58
N SER A 256 -24.97 3.16 0.98
CA SER A 256 -26.16 2.32 0.81
C SER A 256 -25.91 1.13 -0.09
#